data_AF-A0A7K0E384-F1
#
_entry.id   AF-A0A7K0E384-F1
#
_cell.length_a   1.000
_cell.length_b   1.000
_cell.length_c   1.000
_cell.angle_alpha   90.00
_cell.angle_beta   90.00
_cell.angle_gamma   90.00
#
_symmetry.space_group_name_H-M   'P 1'
#
loop_
_entity.id
_entity.type
_entity.pdbx_description
1 polymer ?
#
loop_
_entity_poly.entity_id
_entity_poly.type
_entity_poly.pdbx_seq_one_letter_code
_entity_poly.pdbx_strand_id
1 'polypeptide(L)'
;MNTSNIPRYNLKQYTRVFIAFFASLVILSFFQYTTLYFKDVVDVILSVSFLQAVVHHIGYTSLVALILVPIFNFFENWRPKFGFKLVATVLILLLIIETLLIGYYFTNYVPLGMELEGSGFDAIKNSISNSNSISLFIILPIITIITLFHVIYRITKKVYHHIGKMYPFTIILFTMFIATLFIDGKPINLNKTNYLISQLITKSKIEKESAMTGFNNQEIIWINSVFNGVNVDKAYATAKELAYNKKYERALLLCKYILTKAPDHIDTQILTGRVNAWNGDFDISIEILMKCMKTSNKYVDIYSALLDVCYWSNNKTATNKVLNLIKLNNIDTTELVSKIERAQKILKMEVANNGITKYKQKAKVDLVSTISEDE
;
A
#
# COMPACT_ATOMS: atom_id res chain seq x y z
N MET A 1 50.71 22.26 9.04
CA MET A 1 50.78 22.89 7.70
C MET A 1 51.04 21.79 6.68
N ASN A 2 50.21 21.70 5.64
CA ASN A 2 50.23 20.60 4.67
C ASN A 2 51.25 20.89 3.55
N THR A 3 52.28 20.07 3.38
CA THR A 3 53.45 20.31 2.49
C THR A 3 53.32 19.67 1.10
N SER A 4 52.14 19.16 0.74
CA SER A 4 51.92 18.44 -0.51
C SER A 4 51.60 19.36 -1.70
N ASN A 5 52.25 19.16 -2.84
CA ASN A 5 51.99 19.85 -4.12
C ASN A 5 50.71 19.37 -4.87
N ILE A 6 49.89 18.54 -4.24
CA ILE A 6 48.71 17.94 -4.87
C ILE A 6 47.51 18.90 -4.70
N PRO A 7 46.78 19.25 -5.79
CA PRO A 7 45.63 20.13 -5.67
C PRO A 7 44.53 19.48 -4.82
N ARG A 8 43.97 20.27 -3.91
CA ARG A 8 42.86 19.87 -3.03
C ARG A 8 41.55 19.78 -3.79
N TYR A 9 40.68 18.89 -3.36
CA TYR A 9 39.31 18.89 -3.85
C TYR A 9 38.48 19.92 -3.09
N ASN A 10 37.64 20.64 -3.84
CA ASN A 10 36.75 21.66 -3.30
C ASN A 10 35.33 21.13 -3.14
N LEU A 11 34.45 21.99 -2.59
CA LEU A 11 33.02 21.73 -2.45
C LEU A 11 32.35 21.29 -3.77
N LYS A 12 32.87 21.66 -4.95
CA LYS A 12 32.30 21.20 -6.23
C LYS A 12 32.48 19.69 -6.44
N GLN A 13 33.65 19.14 -6.08
CA GLN A 13 33.87 17.69 -6.16
C GLN A 13 33.04 16.96 -5.13
N TYR A 14 32.92 17.53 -3.93
CA TYR A 14 32.05 17.03 -2.88
C TYR A 14 30.60 16.91 -3.36
N THR A 15 30.01 17.98 -3.92
CA THR A 15 28.64 17.98 -4.46
C THR A 15 28.43 16.90 -5.52
N ARG A 16 29.40 16.67 -6.41
CA ARG A 16 29.29 15.63 -7.46
C ARG A 16 29.18 14.22 -6.89
N VAL A 17 29.89 13.91 -5.81
CA VAL A 17 29.82 12.60 -5.16
C VAL A 17 28.44 12.39 -4.55
N PHE A 18 27.84 13.43 -3.96
CA PHE A 18 26.48 13.36 -3.42
C PHE A 18 25.40 13.25 -4.50
N ILE A 19 25.58 13.90 -5.65
CA ILE A 19 24.70 13.70 -6.81
C ILE A 19 24.77 12.23 -7.28
N ALA A 20 25.97 11.65 -7.32
CA ALA A 20 26.13 10.25 -7.69
C ALA A 20 25.47 9.31 -6.67
N PHE A 21 25.63 9.59 -5.37
CA PHE A 21 24.98 8.85 -4.29
C PHE A 21 23.45 8.90 -4.39
N PHE A 22 22.87 10.09 -4.56
CA PHE A 22 21.43 10.26 -4.73
C PHE A 22 20.90 9.50 -5.95
N ALA A 23 21.56 9.64 -7.11
CA ALA A 23 21.16 8.94 -8.31
C ALA A 23 21.24 7.40 -8.15
N SER A 24 22.25 6.88 -7.44
CA SER A 24 22.31 5.46 -7.08
C SER A 24 21.12 5.02 -6.23
N LEU A 25 20.70 5.82 -5.25
CA LEU A 25 19.52 5.53 -4.41
C LEU A 25 18.20 5.52 -5.20
N VAL A 26 18.05 6.44 -6.17
CA VAL A 26 16.88 6.46 -7.05
C VAL A 26 16.83 5.21 -7.93
N ILE A 27 17.96 4.76 -8.47
CA ILE A 27 18.03 3.54 -9.27
C ILE A 27 17.75 2.30 -8.41
N LEU A 28 18.28 2.24 -7.18
CA LEU A 28 17.93 1.18 -6.22
C LEU A 28 16.42 1.15 -5.93
N SER A 29 15.78 2.31 -5.79
CA SER A 29 14.34 2.39 -5.58
C SER A 29 13.55 1.92 -6.80
N PHE A 30 14.00 2.28 -7.99
CA PHE A 30 13.37 1.80 -9.22
C PHE A 30 13.46 0.27 -9.31
N PHE A 31 14.61 -0.30 -8.98
CA PHE A 31 14.78 -1.75 -8.88
C PHE A 31 13.88 -2.38 -7.81
N GLN A 32 13.72 -1.72 -6.65
CA GLN A 32 12.80 -2.13 -5.60
C GLN A 32 11.36 -2.22 -6.10
N TYR A 33 10.84 -1.15 -6.67
CA TYR A 33 9.46 -1.10 -7.14
C TYR A 33 9.21 -2.05 -8.33
N THR A 34 10.20 -2.23 -9.20
CA THR A 34 10.14 -3.22 -10.29
C THR A 34 10.03 -4.65 -9.72
N THR A 35 10.86 -4.99 -8.73
CA THR A 35 10.84 -6.31 -8.10
C THR A 35 9.53 -6.55 -7.34
N LEU A 36 9.02 -5.54 -6.62
CA LEU A 36 7.73 -5.64 -5.92
C LEU A 36 6.56 -5.80 -6.89
N TYR A 37 6.62 -5.15 -8.06
CA TYR A 37 5.60 -5.27 -9.10
C TYR A 37 5.52 -6.70 -9.64
N PHE A 38 6.67 -7.30 -9.98
CA PHE A 38 6.72 -8.69 -10.44
C PHE A 38 6.37 -9.73 -9.37
N LYS A 39 6.37 -9.33 -8.09
CA LYS A 39 5.91 -10.15 -6.95
C LYS A 39 4.43 -9.90 -6.60
N ASP A 40 3.71 -9.15 -7.43
CA ASP A 40 2.31 -8.73 -7.21
C ASP A 40 2.09 -7.97 -5.89
N VAL A 41 3.15 -7.39 -5.30
CA VAL A 41 3.08 -6.61 -4.06
C VAL A 41 2.66 -5.16 -4.31
N VAL A 42 2.92 -4.64 -5.51
CA VAL A 42 2.48 -3.31 -5.94
C VAL A 42 1.86 -3.38 -7.33
N ASP A 43 0.83 -2.57 -7.57
CA ASP A 43 0.11 -2.56 -8.85
C ASP A 43 0.82 -1.76 -9.96
N VAL A 44 1.68 -0.81 -9.59
CA VAL A 44 2.38 0.10 -10.53
C VAL A 44 3.78 0.43 -10.00
N ILE A 45 4.77 0.44 -10.89
CA ILE A 45 6.18 0.76 -10.57
C ILE A 45 6.33 2.26 -10.24
N LEU A 46 5.86 3.15 -11.10
CA LEU A 46 5.93 4.61 -10.93
C LEU A 46 4.69 5.15 -10.19
N SER A 47 4.46 4.68 -8.98
CA SER A 47 3.35 5.11 -8.13
C SER A 47 3.68 6.41 -7.36
N VAL A 48 2.67 6.99 -6.70
CA VAL A 48 2.86 8.11 -5.77
C VAL A 48 3.87 7.74 -4.67
N SER A 49 3.86 6.49 -4.20
CA SER A 49 4.81 6.00 -3.21
C SER A 49 6.25 5.94 -3.73
N PHE A 50 6.45 5.66 -5.02
CA PHE A 50 7.77 5.79 -5.64
C PHE A 50 8.24 7.25 -5.67
N LEU A 51 7.36 8.20 -6.03
CA LEU A 51 7.70 9.62 -5.99
C LEU A 51 8.04 10.07 -4.56
N GLN A 52 7.27 9.64 -3.56
CA GLN A 52 7.60 9.88 -2.15
C GLN A 52 8.96 9.29 -1.78
N ALA A 53 9.32 8.12 -2.31
CA ALA A 53 10.64 7.54 -2.10
C ALA A 53 11.77 8.40 -2.66
N VAL A 54 11.61 8.93 -3.87
CA VAL A 54 12.58 9.88 -4.44
C VAL A 54 12.71 11.12 -3.55
N VAL A 55 11.60 11.65 -3.04
CA VAL A 55 11.59 12.79 -2.11
C VAL A 55 12.34 12.45 -0.82
N HIS A 56 12.09 11.29 -0.20
CA HIS A 56 12.85 10.85 0.97
C HIS A 56 14.34 10.64 0.70
N HIS A 57 14.74 10.16 -0.49
CA HIS A 57 16.15 10.05 -0.87
C HIS A 57 16.83 11.41 -1.03
N ILE A 58 16.11 12.41 -1.54
CA ILE A 58 16.58 13.81 -1.56
C ILE A 58 16.87 14.27 -0.14
N GLY A 59 15.90 14.07 0.76
CA GLY A 59 16.02 14.48 2.16
C GLY A 59 17.19 13.79 2.88
N TYR A 60 17.28 12.47 2.75
CA TYR A 60 18.35 11.66 3.31
C TYR A 60 19.73 12.06 2.78
N THR A 61 19.86 12.24 1.46
CA THR A 61 21.12 12.69 0.84
C THR A 61 21.56 14.05 1.39
N SER A 62 20.62 14.99 1.52
CA SER A 62 20.90 16.34 2.04
C SER A 62 21.39 16.30 3.49
N LEU A 63 20.76 15.48 4.34
CA LEU A 63 21.17 15.31 5.74
C LEU A 63 22.56 14.68 5.85
N VAL A 64 22.82 13.59 5.11
CA VAL A 64 24.14 12.95 5.09
C VAL A 64 25.21 13.91 4.57
N ALA A 65 24.89 14.72 3.55
CA ALA A 65 25.80 15.76 3.07
C ALA A 65 26.12 16.76 4.18
N LEU A 66 25.11 17.34 4.82
CA LEU A 66 25.32 18.32 5.88
C LEU A 66 26.21 17.78 7.01
N ILE A 67 26.00 16.52 7.43
CA ILE A 67 26.82 15.86 8.46
C ILE A 67 28.26 15.62 7.98
N LEU A 68 28.46 15.22 6.72
CA LEU A 68 29.79 14.86 6.21
C LEU A 68 30.62 16.07 5.73
N VAL A 69 30.04 17.26 5.53
CA VAL A 69 30.79 18.48 5.16
C VAL A 69 31.92 18.83 6.14
N PRO A 70 31.69 18.94 7.47
CA PRO A 70 32.77 19.29 8.40
C PRO A 70 33.87 18.21 8.42
N ILE A 71 33.49 16.93 8.33
CA ILE A 71 34.41 15.79 8.25
C ILE A 71 35.26 15.88 6.98
N PHE A 72 34.63 16.14 5.84
CA PHE A 72 35.30 16.34 4.56
C PHE A 72 36.34 17.45 4.64
N ASN A 73 35.94 18.64 5.11
CA ASN A 73 36.83 19.81 5.19
C ASN A 73 38.00 19.55 6.13
N PHE A 74 37.77 18.90 7.28
CA PHE A 74 38.81 18.54 8.23
C PHE A 74 39.87 17.61 7.61
N PHE A 75 39.42 16.49 7.02
CA PHE A 75 40.33 15.49 6.47
C PHE A 75 40.99 15.91 5.16
N GLU A 76 40.32 16.71 4.33
CA GLU A 76 40.90 17.28 3.11
C GLU A 76 41.96 18.35 3.44
N ASN A 77 41.79 19.07 4.55
CA ASN A 77 42.83 19.96 5.08
C ASN A 77 44.04 19.19 5.62
N TRP A 78 43.82 18.02 6.22
CA TRP A 78 44.89 17.17 6.73
C TRP A 78 45.74 16.56 5.60
N ARG A 79 45.12 15.92 4.60
CA ARG A 79 45.83 15.34 3.45
C ARG A 79 44.98 15.53 2.18
N PRO A 80 45.52 16.08 1.07
CA PRO A 80 44.71 16.29 -0.13
C PRO A 80 44.18 14.96 -0.67
N LYS A 81 42.96 15.00 -1.20
CA LYS A 81 42.18 13.85 -1.70
C LYS A 81 41.78 12.84 -0.63
N PHE A 82 42.27 12.93 0.61
CA PHE A 82 41.93 11.97 1.66
C PHE A 82 40.51 12.18 2.16
N GLY A 83 40.09 13.43 2.42
CA GLY A 83 38.71 13.74 2.81
C GLY A 83 37.71 13.28 1.76
N PHE A 84 38.01 13.50 0.48
CA PHE A 84 37.19 12.98 -0.61
C PHE A 84 37.09 11.46 -0.63
N LYS A 85 38.22 10.73 -0.52
CA LYS A 85 38.22 9.26 -0.51
C LYS A 85 37.40 8.73 0.66
N LEU A 86 37.57 9.32 1.86
CA LEU A 86 36.82 8.95 3.05
C LEU A 86 35.31 9.10 2.82
N VAL A 87 34.87 10.27 2.35
CA VAL A 87 33.45 10.52 2.07
C VAL A 87 32.91 9.53 1.03
N ALA A 88 33.62 9.33 -0.08
CA ALA A 88 33.21 8.38 -1.11
C ALA A 88 33.07 6.96 -0.56
N THR A 89 34.02 6.50 0.26
CA THR A 89 33.97 5.19 0.93
C THR A 89 32.76 5.08 1.86
N VAL A 90 32.49 6.10 2.68
CA VAL A 90 31.32 6.13 3.57
C VAL A 90 30.02 6.03 2.77
N LEU A 91 29.90 6.78 1.67
CA LEU A 91 28.70 6.75 0.83
C LEU A 91 28.52 5.40 0.12
N ILE A 92 29.60 4.77 -0.34
CA ILE A 92 29.55 3.39 -0.88
C ILE A 92 29.08 2.41 0.20
N LEU A 93 29.59 2.53 1.43
CA LEU A 93 29.17 1.67 2.54
C LEU A 93 27.68 1.85 2.87
N LEU A 94 27.17 3.09 2.85
CA LEU A 94 25.74 3.37 3.00
C LEU A 94 24.90 2.76 1.86
N LEU A 95 25.38 2.81 0.61
CA LEU A 95 24.69 2.15 -0.51
C LEU A 95 24.69 0.61 -0.37
N ILE A 96 25.76 0.02 0.14
CA ILE A 96 25.83 -1.42 0.43
C ILE A 96 24.82 -1.79 1.50
N ILE A 97 24.77 -1.04 2.61
CA ILE A 97 23.78 -1.24 3.68
C ILE A 97 22.36 -1.15 3.11
N GLU A 98 22.06 -0.10 2.33
CA GLU A 98 20.74 0.07 1.72
C GLU A 98 20.39 -1.10 0.79
N THR A 99 21.35 -1.57 -0.01
CA THR A 99 21.16 -2.72 -0.91
C THR A 99 20.84 -4.00 -0.12
N LEU A 100 21.53 -4.23 1.00
CA LEU A 100 21.27 -5.37 1.89
C LEU A 100 19.90 -5.27 2.55
N LEU A 101 19.51 -4.08 3.02
CA LEU A 101 18.20 -3.86 3.63
C LEU A 101 17.05 -4.03 2.63
N ILE A 102 17.23 -3.60 1.37
CA ILE A 102 16.27 -3.86 0.30
C ILE A 102 16.19 -5.37 0.00
N GLY A 103 17.33 -6.06 -0.04
CA GLY A 103 17.38 -7.52 -0.19
C GLY A 103 16.60 -8.24 0.92
N TYR A 104 16.80 -7.84 2.17
CA TYR A 104 16.04 -8.35 3.31
C TYR A 104 14.53 -8.12 3.13
N TYR A 105 14.17 -6.91 2.71
CA TYR A 105 12.77 -6.53 2.49
C TYR A 105 12.10 -7.37 1.40
N PHE A 106 12.81 -7.76 0.34
CA PHE A 106 12.25 -8.65 -0.68
C PHE A 106 11.97 -10.07 -0.18
N THR A 107 12.75 -10.55 0.78
CA THR A 107 12.60 -11.91 1.32
C THR A 107 11.46 -11.94 2.34
N ASN A 108 11.42 -10.97 3.25
CA ASN A 108 10.52 -11.02 4.40
C ASN A 108 9.24 -10.20 4.19
N TYR A 109 9.19 -9.31 3.19
CA TYR A 109 8.13 -8.30 3.05
C TYR A 109 7.91 -7.55 4.37
N VAL A 110 8.99 -7.32 5.10
CA VAL A 110 9.05 -6.55 6.34
C VAL A 110 10.37 -5.82 6.34
N PRO A 111 10.40 -4.50 6.54
CA PRO A 111 11.66 -3.80 6.71
C PRO A 111 12.29 -4.23 8.04
N LEU A 112 13.61 -4.44 8.06
CA LEU A 112 14.33 -4.93 9.23
C LEU A 112 14.02 -4.13 10.51
N GLY A 113 13.81 -2.81 10.40
CA GLY A 113 13.46 -1.96 11.54
C GLY A 113 12.13 -2.31 12.23
N MET A 114 11.15 -2.84 11.49
CA MET A 114 9.87 -3.26 12.07
C MET A 114 10.00 -4.61 12.80
N GLU A 115 10.85 -5.51 12.29
CA GLU A 115 11.07 -6.82 12.91
C GLU A 115 11.94 -6.74 14.17
N LEU A 116 12.94 -5.86 14.16
CA LEU A 116 13.76 -5.51 15.34
C LEU A 116 12.91 -5.02 16.52
N GLU A 117 11.85 -4.26 16.25
CA GLU A 117 10.99 -3.70 17.29
C GLU A 117 10.00 -4.74 17.83
N GLY A 118 9.44 -5.60 16.97
CA GLY A 118 8.41 -6.56 17.37
C GLY A 118 8.94 -7.80 18.11
N SER A 119 9.85 -8.55 17.49
CA SER A 119 10.26 -9.89 17.97
C SER A 119 11.73 -9.97 18.39
N GLY A 120 12.45 -8.86 18.30
CA GLY A 120 13.85 -8.74 18.74
C GLY A 120 14.85 -9.47 17.83
N PHE A 121 16.09 -9.59 18.30
CA PHE A 121 17.19 -10.15 17.52
C PHE A 121 17.02 -11.65 17.20
N ASP A 122 16.23 -12.38 17.99
CA ASP A 122 16.06 -13.82 17.83
C ASP A 122 15.24 -14.20 16.58
N ALA A 123 14.22 -13.41 16.24
CA ALA A 123 13.45 -13.62 15.01
C ALA A 123 14.30 -13.36 13.77
N ILE A 124 15.12 -12.30 13.79
CA ILE A 124 16.03 -11.98 12.68
C ILE A 124 17.02 -13.11 12.46
N LYS A 125 17.56 -13.69 13.54
CA LYS A 125 18.45 -14.84 13.47
C LYS A 125 17.76 -16.04 12.82
N ASN A 126 16.51 -16.31 13.17
CA ASN A 126 15.71 -17.39 12.61
C ASN A 126 15.33 -17.16 11.13
N SER A 127 14.98 -15.93 10.75
CA SER A 127 14.69 -15.53 9.36
C SER A 127 15.94 -15.65 8.47
N ILE A 128 17.11 -15.29 9.00
CA ILE A 128 18.40 -15.43 8.31
C ILE A 128 18.84 -16.90 8.25
N SER A 129 18.63 -17.70 9.29
CA SER A 129 19.03 -19.11 9.29
C SER A 129 18.15 -19.98 8.40
N ASN A 130 16.87 -19.63 8.25
CA ASN A 130 15.92 -20.38 7.43
C ASN A 130 15.93 -19.96 5.95
N SER A 131 16.55 -18.83 5.61
CA SER A 131 16.74 -18.41 4.22
C SER A 131 17.98 -19.11 3.64
N ASN A 132 17.78 -20.32 3.10
CA ASN A 132 18.76 -21.21 2.46
C ASN A 132 19.51 -20.61 1.23
N SER A 133 19.53 -19.30 1.02
CA SER A 133 19.88 -18.66 -0.27
C SER A 133 21.07 -17.69 -0.21
N ILE A 134 21.78 -17.61 0.92
CA ILE A 134 22.49 -16.37 1.31
C ILE A 134 23.90 -16.15 0.73
N SER A 135 24.68 -17.13 0.26
CA SER A 135 26.11 -16.84 0.06
C SER A 135 26.48 -16.16 -1.27
N LEU A 136 25.96 -16.62 -2.41
CA LEU A 136 26.41 -16.12 -3.73
C LEU A 136 25.56 -14.95 -4.26
N PHE A 137 24.26 -14.95 -3.98
CA PHE A 137 23.33 -13.96 -4.52
C PHE A 137 23.46 -12.56 -3.88
N ILE A 138 24.13 -12.43 -2.74
CA ILE A 138 24.36 -11.14 -2.07
C ILE A 138 25.56 -10.38 -2.68
N ILE A 139 26.57 -11.10 -3.16
CA ILE A 139 27.81 -10.50 -3.65
C ILE A 139 27.56 -9.72 -4.96
N LEU A 140 26.71 -10.25 -5.84
CA LEU A 140 26.41 -9.63 -7.14
C LEU A 140 25.72 -8.25 -7.00
N PRO A 141 24.66 -8.07 -6.19
CA PRO A 141 24.10 -6.75 -5.86
C PRO A 141 25.12 -5.76 -5.29
N ILE A 142 26.06 -6.22 -4.46
CA ILE A 142 27.11 -5.37 -3.88
C ILE A 142 28.07 -4.87 -4.96
N ILE A 143 28.54 -5.76 -5.83
CA ILE A 143 29.45 -5.38 -6.92
C ILE A 143 28.73 -4.44 -7.90
N THR A 144 27.46 -4.73 -8.22
CA THR A 144 26.67 -3.90 -9.13
C THR A 144 26.42 -2.50 -8.56
N ILE A 145 26.11 -2.34 -7.26
CA ILE A 145 25.91 -1.00 -6.70
C ILE A 145 27.23 -0.19 -6.61
N ILE A 146 28.35 -0.84 -6.30
CA ILE A 146 29.67 -0.19 -6.29
C ILE A 146 30.03 0.29 -7.70
N THR A 147 29.88 -0.56 -8.71
CA THR A 147 30.18 -0.22 -10.11
C THR A 147 29.24 0.88 -10.61
N LEU A 148 27.94 0.79 -10.31
CA LEU A 148 26.94 1.79 -10.65
C LEU A 148 27.32 3.17 -10.09
N PHE A 149 27.70 3.25 -8.81
CA PHE A 149 28.12 4.50 -8.19
C PHE A 149 29.31 5.14 -8.92
N HIS A 150 30.33 4.34 -9.28
CA HIS A 150 31.49 4.84 -10.01
C HIS A 150 31.13 5.31 -11.43
N VAL A 151 30.25 4.58 -12.13
CA VAL A 151 29.75 4.95 -13.46
C VAL A 151 29.01 6.28 -13.40
N ILE A 152 28.08 6.43 -12.47
CA ILE A 152 27.31 7.67 -12.28
C ILE A 152 28.24 8.83 -11.91
N TYR A 153 29.17 8.62 -10.97
CA TYR A 153 30.16 9.64 -10.62
C TYR A 153 30.98 10.09 -11.84
N ARG A 154 31.36 9.17 -12.74
CA ARG A 154 32.02 9.53 -14.00
C ARG A 154 31.13 10.38 -14.90
N ILE A 155 29.84 10.05 -15.00
CA ILE A 155 28.85 10.80 -15.79
C ILE A 155 28.68 12.23 -15.26
N THR A 156 28.67 12.43 -13.93
CA THR A 156 28.51 13.79 -13.34
C THR A 156 29.59 14.78 -13.79
N LYS A 157 30.75 14.31 -14.28
CA LYS A 157 31.80 15.18 -14.83
C LYS A 157 31.31 15.98 -16.03
N LYS A 158 30.39 15.42 -16.84
CA LYS A 158 29.84 16.09 -18.02
C LYS A 158 28.83 17.20 -17.64
N VAL A 159 28.11 17.01 -16.55
CA VAL A 159 27.07 17.94 -16.04
C VAL A 159 27.67 19.05 -15.17
N TYR A 160 28.97 18.94 -14.85
CA TYR A 160 29.76 19.80 -13.97
C TYR A 160 29.57 21.31 -14.16
N HIS A 161 29.43 21.79 -15.39
CA HIS A 161 29.41 23.23 -15.67
C HIS A 161 28.11 23.92 -15.24
N HIS A 162 27.01 23.16 -15.11
CA HIS A 162 25.70 23.68 -14.72
C HIS A 162 25.49 23.72 -13.20
N ILE A 163 26.21 22.85 -12.47
CA ILE A 163 26.06 22.69 -11.01
C ILE A 163 26.59 23.93 -10.24
N GLY A 164 27.49 24.72 -10.83
CA GLY A 164 28.07 25.90 -10.18
C GLY A 164 27.16 27.13 -10.11
N LYS A 165 26.03 27.16 -10.85
CA LYS A 165 25.12 28.33 -10.92
C LYS A 165 23.79 28.10 -10.17
N MET A 166 23.73 27.05 -9.36
CA MET A 166 22.50 26.44 -8.87
C MET A 166 22.02 26.92 -7.49
N TYR A 167 22.26 28.18 -7.12
CA TYR A 167 21.64 28.77 -5.92
C TYR A 167 20.10 28.59 -5.84
N PRO A 168 19.35 28.67 -6.95
CA PRO A 168 17.91 28.35 -6.94
C PRO A 168 17.63 26.86 -6.66
N PHE A 169 18.46 25.96 -7.19
CA PHE A 169 18.32 24.52 -6.99
C PHE A 169 18.62 24.10 -5.54
N THR A 170 19.58 24.75 -4.87
CA THR A 170 19.84 24.51 -3.44
C THR A 170 18.66 24.93 -2.56
N ILE A 171 17.94 25.99 -2.93
CA ILE A 171 16.71 26.40 -2.23
C ILE A 171 15.62 25.35 -2.46
N ILE A 172 15.40 24.91 -3.71
CA ILE A 172 14.43 23.86 -4.04
C ILE A 172 14.74 22.58 -3.27
N LEU A 173 16.00 22.14 -3.26
CA LEU A 173 16.46 20.96 -2.54
C LEU A 173 16.24 21.10 -1.03
N PHE A 174 16.47 22.29 -0.47
CA PHE A 174 16.20 22.59 0.94
C PHE A 174 14.70 22.58 1.25
N THR A 175 13.85 23.19 0.43
CA THR A 175 12.39 23.10 0.58
C THR A 175 11.88 21.66 0.43
N MET A 176 12.44 20.85 -0.49
CA MET A 176 12.10 19.43 -0.60
C MET A 176 12.58 18.65 0.62
N PHE A 177 13.76 18.96 1.17
CA PHE A 177 14.23 18.41 2.44
C PHE A 177 13.26 18.74 3.58
N ILE A 178 12.81 19.99 3.72
CA ILE A 178 11.81 20.36 4.73
C ILE A 178 10.49 19.61 4.48
N ALA A 179 10.04 19.51 3.23
CA ALA A 179 8.84 18.75 2.89
C ALA A 179 8.94 17.28 3.33
N THR A 180 10.13 16.66 3.30
CA THR A 180 10.31 15.27 3.77
C THR A 180 10.03 15.09 5.25
N LEU A 181 10.18 16.13 6.07
CA LEU A 181 9.85 16.08 7.50
C LEU A 181 8.33 16.01 7.74
N PHE A 182 7.51 16.42 6.77
CA PHE A 182 6.06 16.44 6.86
C PHE A 182 5.38 15.32 6.05
N ILE A 183 6.13 14.54 5.27
CA ILE A 183 5.60 13.39 4.53
C ILE A 183 5.67 12.16 5.42
N ASP A 184 4.53 11.53 5.66
CA ASP A 184 4.45 10.29 6.42
C ASP A 184 5.29 9.19 5.75
N GLY A 185 6.36 8.84 6.45
CA GLY A 185 7.28 7.82 6.01
C GLY A 185 6.71 6.43 6.29
N LYS A 186 6.57 5.64 5.23
CA LYS A 186 6.07 4.26 5.24
C LYS A 186 7.19 3.28 4.87
N PRO A 187 7.10 2.00 5.26
CA PRO A 187 8.07 0.96 4.90
C PRO A 187 8.47 0.95 3.43
N ILE A 188 7.50 1.18 2.54
CA ILE A 188 7.70 1.07 1.11
C ILE A 188 8.41 2.29 0.51
N ASN A 189 8.12 3.50 1.02
CA ASN A 189 8.57 4.76 0.44
C ASN A 189 9.79 5.36 1.18
N LEU A 190 10.05 5.02 2.43
CA LEU A 190 11.25 5.49 3.10
C LEU A 190 12.50 4.77 2.57
N ASN A 191 13.62 5.48 2.54
CA ASN A 191 14.96 4.88 2.50
C ASN A 191 15.08 3.90 3.68
N LYS A 192 15.58 2.70 3.48
CA LYS A 192 15.51 1.61 4.48
C LYS A 192 16.46 1.86 5.63
N THR A 193 17.60 2.48 5.35
CA THR A 193 18.53 2.98 6.38
C THR A 193 17.84 4.06 7.23
N ASN A 194 17.18 5.02 6.58
CA ASN A 194 16.41 6.05 7.29
C ASN A 194 15.24 5.44 8.10
N TYR A 195 14.53 4.48 7.53
CA TYR A 195 13.44 3.76 8.18
C TYR A 195 13.93 3.04 9.43
N LEU A 196 15.01 2.26 9.33
CA LEU A 196 15.64 1.56 10.45
C LEU A 196 15.97 2.52 11.60
N ILE A 197 16.64 3.63 11.29
CA ILE A 197 17.00 4.64 12.28
C ILE A 197 15.75 5.27 12.91
N SER A 198 14.75 5.61 12.09
CA SER A 198 13.50 6.19 12.60
C SER A 198 12.76 5.25 13.55
N GLN A 199 12.76 3.94 13.31
CA GLN A 199 12.10 2.98 14.22
C GLN A 199 12.89 2.78 15.51
N LEU A 200 14.21 2.72 15.44
CA LEU A 200 15.06 2.67 16.63
C LEU A 200 14.83 3.87 17.55
N ILE A 201 14.50 5.03 16.99
CA ILE A 201 14.18 6.26 17.72
C ILE A 201 12.70 6.32 18.14
N THR A 202 11.77 5.80 17.32
CA THR A 202 10.30 5.98 17.46
C THR A 202 9.61 4.72 18.01
N LYS A 203 10.27 4.03 18.94
CA LYS A 203 9.96 2.71 19.55
C LYS A 203 8.58 2.56 20.25
N SER A 204 7.57 3.35 19.90
CA SER A 204 6.28 3.42 20.59
C SER A 204 5.06 3.60 19.67
N LYS A 205 5.24 3.87 18.37
CA LYS A 205 4.12 4.22 17.47
C LYS A 205 3.59 3.03 16.67
N ILE A 206 4.43 2.04 16.34
CA ILE A 206 4.07 0.90 15.47
C ILE A 206 3.39 -0.26 16.23
N GLU A 207 3.77 -0.51 17.49
CA GLU A 207 3.09 -1.50 18.36
C GLU A 207 1.57 -1.24 18.44
N LYS A 208 1.13 0.01 18.38
CA LYS A 208 -0.29 0.38 18.39
C LYS A 208 -1.03 0.05 17.09
N GLU A 209 -0.35 -0.03 15.95
CA GLU A 209 -1.01 -0.16 14.64
C GLU A 209 -1.08 -1.62 14.16
N SER A 210 -0.02 -2.42 14.40
CA SER A 210 -0.03 -3.87 14.10
C SER A 210 -0.84 -4.69 15.11
N ALA A 211 -0.86 -4.31 16.39
CA ALA A 211 -1.63 -5.05 17.41
C ALA A 211 -3.15 -4.83 17.32
N MET A 212 -3.62 -3.75 16.67
CA MET A 212 -5.05 -3.40 16.60
C MET A 212 -5.80 -3.96 15.39
N THR A 213 -5.12 -4.45 14.34
CA THR A 213 -5.75 -4.47 13.00
C THR A 213 -5.78 -5.83 12.28
N GLY A 214 -5.02 -6.83 12.75
CA GLY A 214 -5.09 -8.20 12.19
C GLY A 214 -4.76 -8.28 10.69
N PHE A 215 -3.86 -7.42 10.21
CA PHE A 215 -3.29 -7.49 8.86
C PHE A 215 -1.92 -8.16 8.88
N ASN A 216 -1.60 -8.89 7.82
CA ASN A 216 -0.26 -9.41 7.62
C ASN A 216 0.69 -8.34 7.03
N ASN A 217 1.98 -8.65 7.00
CA ASN A 217 3.00 -7.67 6.61
C ASN A 217 2.93 -7.28 5.11
N GLN A 218 2.57 -8.22 4.23
CA GLN A 218 2.40 -7.96 2.81
C GLN A 218 1.20 -7.03 2.55
N GLU A 219 0.12 -7.24 3.30
CA GLU A 219 -1.08 -6.40 3.28
C GLU A 219 -0.75 -4.97 3.70
N ILE A 220 -0.06 -4.78 4.82
CA ILE A 220 0.36 -3.45 5.30
C ILE A 220 1.26 -2.75 4.28
N ILE A 221 2.17 -3.48 3.64
CA ILE A 221 3.02 -2.92 2.59
C ILE A 221 2.20 -2.46 1.40
N TRP A 222 1.32 -3.30 0.90
CA TRP A 222 0.49 -2.95 -0.25
C TRP A 222 -0.43 -1.77 0.09
N ILE A 223 -1.08 -1.77 1.26
CA ILE A 223 -1.90 -0.65 1.75
C ILE A 223 -1.07 0.63 1.73
N ASN A 224 0.15 0.59 2.25
CA ASN A 224 1.07 1.73 2.25
C ASN A 224 1.55 2.16 0.85
N SER A 225 1.46 1.28 -0.14
CA SER A 225 1.79 1.59 -1.54
C SER A 225 0.70 2.36 -2.26
N VAL A 226 -0.57 2.16 -1.88
CA VAL A 226 -1.74 2.77 -2.52
C VAL A 226 -2.41 3.85 -1.67
N PHE A 227 -2.12 3.89 -0.37
CA PHE A 227 -2.68 4.83 0.57
C PHE A 227 -1.57 5.48 1.40
N ASN A 228 -1.62 6.81 1.58
CA ASN A 228 -0.60 7.58 2.29
C ASN A 228 -0.95 7.90 3.76
N GLY A 229 -2.08 7.44 4.30
CA GLY A 229 -2.42 7.61 5.73
C GLY A 229 -3.25 8.86 6.06
N VAL A 230 -3.30 9.86 5.17
CA VAL A 230 -3.76 11.21 5.55
C VAL A 230 -5.23 11.47 5.20
N ASN A 231 -5.77 10.84 4.15
CA ASN A 231 -7.09 11.18 3.64
C ASN A 231 -7.93 9.93 3.32
N VAL A 232 -8.88 9.61 4.20
CA VAL A 232 -9.78 8.46 4.08
C VAL A 232 -10.61 8.52 2.78
N ASP A 233 -11.04 9.69 2.34
CA ASP A 233 -11.82 9.86 1.10
C ASP A 233 -11.02 9.44 -0.13
N LYS A 234 -9.71 9.78 -0.17
CA LYS A 234 -8.81 9.31 -1.24
C LYS A 234 -8.63 7.80 -1.18
N ALA A 235 -8.50 7.22 0.02
CA ALA A 235 -8.42 5.77 0.17
C ALA A 235 -9.68 5.07 -0.35
N TYR A 236 -10.86 5.63 -0.04
CA TYR A 236 -12.14 5.15 -0.54
C TYR A 236 -12.22 5.23 -2.07
N ALA A 237 -11.80 6.34 -2.67
CA ALA A 237 -11.75 6.49 -4.12
C ALA A 237 -10.87 5.41 -4.78
N THR A 238 -9.67 5.15 -4.22
CA THR A 238 -8.78 4.07 -4.69
C THR A 238 -9.45 2.70 -4.53
N ALA A 239 -10.10 2.42 -3.39
CA ALA A 239 -10.80 1.15 -3.17
C ALA A 239 -11.92 0.94 -4.20
N LYS A 240 -12.66 2.01 -4.52
CA LYS A 240 -13.73 1.99 -5.52
C LYS A 240 -13.19 1.72 -6.93
N GLU A 241 -12.08 2.34 -7.30
CA GLU A 241 -11.41 2.09 -8.58
C GLU A 241 -10.90 0.64 -8.70
N LEU A 242 -10.26 0.12 -7.65
CA LEU A 242 -9.82 -1.28 -7.58
C LEU A 242 -11.00 -2.24 -7.80
N ALA A 243 -12.14 -1.95 -7.16
CA ALA A 243 -13.34 -2.75 -7.29
C ALA A 243 -13.90 -2.75 -8.73
N TYR A 244 -13.97 -1.59 -9.40
CA TYR A 244 -14.40 -1.49 -10.79
C TYR A 244 -13.45 -2.24 -11.75
N ASN A 245 -12.16 -2.23 -11.45
CA ASN A 245 -11.15 -2.99 -12.18
C ASN A 245 -11.12 -4.49 -11.80
N LYS A 246 -12.14 -4.98 -11.08
CA LYS A 246 -12.29 -6.37 -10.64
C LYS A 246 -11.18 -6.88 -9.71
N LYS A 247 -10.39 -5.99 -9.12
CA LYS A 247 -9.37 -6.31 -8.11
C LYS A 247 -10.03 -6.40 -6.73
N TYR A 248 -10.97 -7.35 -6.58
CA TYR A 248 -11.87 -7.41 -5.42
C TYR A 248 -11.14 -7.65 -4.10
N GLU A 249 -10.16 -8.57 -4.07
CA GLU A 249 -9.36 -8.84 -2.86
C GLU A 249 -8.64 -7.58 -2.35
N ARG A 250 -7.98 -6.86 -3.27
CA ARG A 250 -7.30 -5.60 -2.97
C ARG A 250 -8.27 -4.50 -2.52
N ALA A 251 -9.42 -4.40 -3.19
CA ALA A 251 -10.47 -3.45 -2.80
C ALA A 251 -10.98 -3.74 -1.37
N LEU A 252 -11.28 -5.01 -1.06
CA LEU A 252 -11.72 -5.45 0.26
C LEU A 252 -10.65 -5.22 1.33
N LEU A 253 -9.38 -5.47 1.01
CA LEU A 253 -8.26 -5.21 1.90
C LEU A 253 -8.17 -3.73 2.28
N LEU A 254 -8.26 -2.83 1.29
CA LEU A 254 -8.22 -1.39 1.54
C LEU A 254 -9.46 -0.92 2.30
N CYS A 255 -10.65 -1.45 1.97
CA CYS A 255 -11.89 -1.19 2.73
C CYS A 255 -11.76 -1.62 4.20
N LYS A 256 -11.23 -2.82 4.46
CA LYS A 256 -10.98 -3.31 5.83
C LYS A 256 -10.07 -2.34 6.57
N TYR A 257 -8.98 -1.88 5.94
CA TYR A 257 -8.05 -0.93 6.56
C TYR A 257 -8.71 0.43 6.84
N ILE A 258 -9.47 0.98 5.90
CA ILE A 258 -10.24 2.22 6.12
C ILE A 258 -11.15 2.09 7.33
N LEU A 259 -11.88 0.98 7.46
CA LEU A 259 -12.80 0.76 8.58
C LEU A 259 -12.09 0.58 9.93
N THR A 260 -10.80 0.23 9.96
CA THR A 260 -10.01 0.29 11.21
C THR A 260 -9.71 1.72 11.66
N LYS A 261 -9.63 2.68 10.72
CA LYS A 261 -9.33 4.09 11.01
C LYS A 261 -10.60 4.92 11.19
N ALA A 262 -11.63 4.61 10.41
CA ALA A 262 -12.93 5.26 10.41
C ALA A 262 -14.04 4.19 10.38
N PRO A 263 -14.36 3.56 11.53
CA PRO A 263 -15.37 2.49 11.61
C PRO A 263 -16.75 2.92 11.10
N ASP A 264 -17.10 4.20 11.30
CA ASP A 264 -18.40 4.77 10.92
C ASP A 264 -18.44 5.29 9.47
N HIS A 265 -17.42 5.01 8.66
CA HIS A 265 -17.39 5.45 7.26
C HIS A 265 -18.36 4.62 6.40
N ILE A 266 -19.62 5.08 6.33
CA ILE A 266 -20.76 4.39 5.70
C ILE A 266 -20.46 3.99 4.26
N ASP A 267 -19.91 4.89 3.44
CA ASP A 267 -19.65 4.61 2.03
C ASP A 267 -18.67 3.43 1.85
N THR A 268 -17.69 3.28 2.75
CA THR A 268 -16.78 2.12 2.73
C THR A 268 -17.49 0.84 3.15
N GLN A 269 -18.40 0.89 4.14
CA GLN A 269 -19.20 -0.28 4.50
C GLN A 269 -20.07 -0.75 3.33
N ILE A 270 -20.73 0.20 2.64
CA ILE A 270 -21.54 -0.08 1.45
C ILE A 270 -20.67 -0.66 0.34
N LEU A 271 -19.52 -0.04 0.05
CA LEU A 271 -18.59 -0.55 -0.95
C LEU A 271 -18.13 -1.97 -0.62
N THR A 272 -17.78 -2.24 0.65
CA THR A 272 -17.41 -3.59 1.10
C THR A 272 -18.52 -4.60 0.79
N GLY A 273 -19.77 -4.27 1.08
CA GLY A 273 -20.93 -5.09 0.71
C GLY A 273 -21.04 -5.29 -0.81
N ARG A 274 -20.96 -4.22 -1.60
CA ARG A 274 -21.04 -4.29 -3.08
C ARG A 274 -19.92 -5.16 -3.67
N VAL A 275 -18.69 -5.03 -3.19
CA VAL A 275 -17.54 -5.81 -3.68
C VAL A 275 -17.70 -7.30 -3.36
N ASN A 276 -18.15 -7.67 -2.17
CA ASN A 276 -18.45 -9.08 -1.85
C ASN A 276 -19.47 -9.67 -2.83
N ALA A 277 -20.54 -8.92 -3.14
CA ALA A 277 -21.51 -9.38 -4.13
C ALA A 277 -20.93 -9.49 -5.55
N TRP A 278 -20.06 -8.57 -5.97
CA TRP A 278 -19.35 -8.66 -7.25
C TRP A 278 -18.35 -9.82 -7.30
N ASN A 279 -17.83 -10.23 -6.14
CA ASN A 279 -16.99 -11.41 -5.98
C ASN A 279 -17.80 -12.73 -5.92
N GLY A 280 -19.14 -12.64 -5.85
CA GLY A 280 -20.05 -13.79 -5.75
C GLY A 280 -20.47 -14.17 -4.32
N ASP A 281 -19.91 -13.50 -3.32
CA ASP A 281 -20.17 -13.75 -1.90
C ASP A 281 -21.43 -13.02 -1.41
N PHE A 282 -22.59 -13.43 -1.94
CA PHE A 282 -23.86 -12.74 -1.71
C PHE A 282 -24.31 -12.75 -0.24
N ASP A 283 -24.11 -13.85 0.49
CA ASP A 283 -24.54 -13.96 1.89
C ASP A 283 -23.75 -12.98 2.79
N ILE A 284 -22.43 -12.91 2.60
CA ILE A 284 -21.54 -11.96 3.28
C ILE A 284 -21.94 -10.53 2.96
N SER A 285 -22.23 -10.25 1.68
CA SER A 285 -22.69 -8.94 1.23
C SER A 285 -23.98 -8.50 1.95
N ILE A 286 -24.98 -9.38 2.01
CA ILE A 286 -26.26 -9.11 2.69
C ILE A 286 -26.02 -8.87 4.18
N GLU A 287 -25.19 -9.68 4.84
CA GLU A 287 -24.90 -9.51 6.26
C GLU A 287 -24.27 -8.13 6.55
N ILE A 288 -23.24 -7.74 5.79
CA ILE A 288 -22.54 -6.46 5.94
C ILE A 288 -23.50 -5.29 5.72
N LEU A 289 -24.27 -5.31 4.63
CA LEU A 289 -25.19 -4.22 4.31
C LEU A 289 -26.35 -4.12 5.32
N MET A 290 -26.87 -5.25 5.81
CA MET A 290 -27.89 -5.27 6.86
C MET A 290 -27.35 -4.74 8.19
N LYS A 291 -26.08 -5.01 8.51
CA LYS A 291 -25.41 -4.42 9.69
C LYS A 291 -25.26 -2.91 9.53
N CYS A 292 -24.81 -2.43 8.37
CA CYS A 292 -24.69 -1.01 8.04
C CYS A 292 -26.04 -0.27 8.15
N MET A 293 -27.12 -0.92 7.68
CA MET A 293 -28.48 -0.37 7.79
C MET A 293 -28.95 -0.22 9.25
N LYS A 294 -28.52 -1.08 10.18
CA LYS A 294 -28.91 -0.96 11.61
C LYS A 294 -28.39 0.35 12.23
N THR A 295 -27.24 0.83 11.78
CA THR A 295 -26.63 2.08 12.26
C THR A 295 -27.07 3.30 11.45
N SER A 296 -27.41 3.11 10.16
CA SER A 296 -27.66 4.22 9.23
C SER A 296 -28.92 4.00 8.38
N ASN A 297 -30.06 3.78 9.06
CA ASN A 297 -31.32 3.34 8.45
C ASN A 297 -32.00 4.32 7.48
N LYS A 298 -31.48 5.53 7.26
CA LYS A 298 -32.02 6.49 6.28
C LYS A 298 -31.19 6.62 5.01
N TYR A 299 -30.04 5.95 4.94
CA TYR A 299 -29.12 6.11 3.82
C TYR A 299 -29.59 5.29 2.62
N VAL A 300 -30.10 5.97 1.59
CA VAL A 300 -30.75 5.37 0.41
C VAL A 300 -29.82 4.38 -0.30
N ASP A 301 -28.52 4.67 -0.37
CA ASP A 301 -27.57 3.83 -1.11
C ASP A 301 -27.39 2.43 -0.48
N ILE A 302 -27.64 2.26 0.82
CA ILE A 302 -27.64 0.95 1.47
C ILE A 302 -28.76 0.08 0.90
N TYR A 303 -29.96 0.64 0.76
CA TYR A 303 -31.11 -0.05 0.18
C TYR A 303 -30.90 -0.32 -1.31
N SER A 304 -30.30 0.63 -2.04
CA SER A 304 -29.89 0.45 -3.43
C SER A 304 -28.96 -0.75 -3.59
N ALA A 305 -27.93 -0.86 -2.75
CA ALA A 305 -27.01 -1.98 -2.73
C ALA A 305 -27.71 -3.29 -2.38
N LEU A 306 -28.51 -3.33 -1.31
CA LEU A 306 -29.24 -4.53 -0.90
C LEU A 306 -30.18 -5.05 -1.98
N LEU A 307 -30.90 -4.18 -2.67
CA LEU A 307 -31.80 -4.58 -3.76
C LEU A 307 -31.04 -5.19 -4.95
N ASP A 308 -29.87 -4.64 -5.31
CA ASP A 308 -29.03 -5.23 -6.35
C ASP A 308 -28.55 -6.63 -5.96
N VAL A 309 -28.07 -6.78 -4.72
CA VAL A 309 -27.56 -8.06 -4.20
C VAL A 309 -28.67 -9.10 -4.10
N CYS A 310 -29.86 -8.71 -3.63
CA CYS A 310 -31.04 -9.57 -3.58
C CYS A 310 -31.45 -10.03 -4.99
N TYR A 311 -31.35 -9.14 -5.98
CA TYR A 311 -31.64 -9.48 -7.37
C TYR A 311 -30.62 -10.48 -7.94
N TRP A 312 -29.32 -10.25 -7.75
CA TRP A 312 -28.26 -11.12 -8.25
C TRP A 312 -28.22 -12.49 -7.57
N SER A 313 -28.47 -12.54 -6.26
CA SER A 313 -28.51 -13.79 -5.49
C SER A 313 -29.80 -14.58 -5.69
N ASN A 314 -30.84 -13.98 -6.28
CA ASN A 314 -32.19 -14.52 -6.32
C ASN A 314 -32.73 -14.93 -4.93
N ASN A 315 -32.21 -14.30 -3.86
CA ASN A 315 -32.57 -14.60 -2.48
C ASN A 315 -33.88 -13.91 -2.11
N LYS A 316 -34.98 -14.67 -2.23
CA LYS A 316 -36.34 -14.15 -2.10
C LYS A 316 -36.71 -13.76 -0.66
N THR A 317 -36.19 -14.48 0.33
CA THR A 317 -36.43 -14.19 1.75
C THR A 317 -35.77 -12.87 2.14
N ALA A 318 -34.53 -12.65 1.72
CA ALA A 318 -33.83 -11.38 1.87
C ALA A 318 -34.56 -10.26 1.11
N THR A 319 -35.01 -10.51 -0.12
CA THR A 319 -35.76 -9.55 -0.94
C THR A 319 -37.01 -9.02 -0.22
N ASN A 320 -37.84 -9.93 0.30
CA ASN A 320 -39.06 -9.55 1.00
C ASN A 320 -38.74 -8.73 2.28
N LYS A 321 -37.70 -9.13 3.01
CA LYS A 321 -37.24 -8.42 4.20
C LYS A 321 -36.81 -6.99 3.88
N VAL A 322 -36.00 -6.79 2.83
CA VAL A 322 -35.51 -5.46 2.41
C VAL A 322 -36.67 -4.57 1.97
N LEU A 323 -37.62 -5.08 1.18
CA LEU A 323 -38.79 -4.30 0.74
C LEU A 323 -39.66 -3.84 1.91
N ASN A 324 -39.84 -4.70 2.92
CA ASN A 324 -40.57 -4.31 4.13
C ASN A 324 -39.83 -3.23 4.93
N LEU A 325 -38.50 -3.31 4.99
CA LEU A 325 -37.67 -2.32 5.67
C LEU A 325 -37.66 -0.95 4.98
N ILE A 326 -37.72 -0.91 3.64
CA ILE A 326 -37.85 0.35 2.88
C ILE A 326 -39.14 1.08 3.29
N LYS A 327 -40.25 0.34 3.40
CA LYS A 327 -41.53 0.89 3.85
C LYS A 327 -41.48 1.32 5.31
N LEU A 328 -40.97 0.46 6.20
CA LEU A 328 -40.91 0.73 7.63
C LEU A 328 -40.09 1.99 7.96
N ASN A 329 -38.98 2.19 7.27
CA ASN A 329 -38.07 3.31 7.52
C ASN A 329 -38.41 4.58 6.72
N ASN A 330 -39.52 4.59 5.98
CA ASN A 330 -39.98 5.73 5.15
C ASN A 330 -38.88 6.29 4.24
N ILE A 331 -38.18 5.41 3.52
CA ILE A 331 -37.08 5.79 2.62
C ILE A 331 -37.64 6.49 1.39
N ASP A 332 -36.95 7.54 0.94
CA ASP A 332 -37.22 8.13 -0.36
C ASP A 332 -36.93 7.10 -1.47
N THR A 333 -37.98 6.71 -2.19
CA THR A 333 -37.91 5.67 -3.20
C THR A 333 -37.66 6.20 -4.60
N THR A 334 -37.53 7.53 -4.77
CA THR A 334 -37.39 8.17 -6.09
C THR A 334 -36.24 7.58 -6.91
N GLU A 335 -35.10 7.30 -6.27
CA GLU A 335 -33.93 6.68 -6.93
C GLU A 335 -33.98 5.13 -6.96
N LEU A 336 -34.92 4.52 -6.22
CA LEU A 336 -35.02 3.07 -6.03
C LEU A 336 -36.13 2.41 -6.85
N VAL A 337 -37.00 3.18 -7.52
CA VAL A 337 -38.20 2.67 -8.22
C VAL A 337 -37.90 1.45 -9.09
N SER A 338 -36.95 1.57 -10.02
CA SER A 338 -36.60 0.48 -10.94
C SER A 338 -36.02 -0.75 -10.24
N LYS A 339 -35.32 -0.57 -9.11
CA LYS A 339 -34.77 -1.67 -8.31
C LYS A 339 -35.87 -2.38 -7.54
N ILE A 340 -36.81 -1.63 -6.98
CA ILE A 340 -37.97 -2.16 -6.26
C ILE A 340 -38.87 -2.97 -7.20
N GLU A 341 -39.14 -2.46 -8.41
CA GLU A 341 -39.96 -3.18 -9.41
C GLU A 341 -39.35 -4.52 -9.80
N ARG A 342 -38.03 -4.55 -10.07
CA ARG A 342 -37.31 -5.80 -10.37
C ARG A 342 -37.38 -6.78 -9.20
N ALA A 343 -37.20 -6.30 -7.97
CA ALA A 343 -37.28 -7.11 -6.76
C ALA A 343 -38.69 -7.70 -6.54
N GLN A 344 -39.75 -6.92 -6.77
CA GLN A 344 -41.13 -7.39 -6.69
C GLN A 344 -41.46 -8.44 -7.75
N LYS A 345 -40.88 -8.32 -8.95
CA LYS A 345 -41.06 -9.31 -10.03
C LYS A 345 -40.52 -10.69 -9.61
N ILE A 346 -39.37 -10.74 -8.93
CA ILE A 346 -38.79 -11.99 -8.40
C ILE A 346 -39.76 -12.67 -7.43
N LEU A 347 -40.40 -11.90 -6.52
CA LEU A 347 -41.36 -12.43 -5.56
C LEU A 347 -42.65 -12.93 -6.21
N LYS A 348 -43.17 -12.23 -7.24
CA LYS A 348 -44.40 -12.64 -7.95
C LYS A 348 -44.23 -13.98 -8.68
N MET A 349 -43.05 -14.24 -9.25
CA MET A 349 -42.73 -15.53 -9.88
C MET A 349 -42.76 -16.69 -8.88
N GLU A 350 -42.44 -16.46 -7.61
CA GLU A 350 -42.54 -17.46 -6.55
C GLU A 350 -43.98 -17.80 -6.18
N VAL A 351 -44.83 -16.78 -6.02
CA VAL A 351 -46.26 -17.00 -5.69
C VAL A 351 -46.94 -17.80 -6.79
N ALA A 352 -46.65 -17.49 -8.05
CA ALA A 352 -47.14 -18.25 -9.20
C ALA A 352 -46.64 -19.71 -9.19
N ASN A 353 -45.35 -19.94 -8.95
CA ASN A 353 -44.78 -21.29 -8.91
C ASN A 353 -45.28 -22.12 -7.72
N ASN A 354 -45.42 -21.53 -6.53
CA ASN A 354 -45.97 -22.20 -5.35
C ASN A 354 -47.46 -22.53 -5.53
N GLY A 355 -48.22 -21.63 -6.17
CA GLY A 355 -49.59 -21.90 -6.58
C GLY A 355 -49.69 -23.10 -7.52
N ILE A 356 -48.89 -23.12 -8.60
CA ILE A 356 -48.85 -24.25 -9.56
C ILE A 356 -48.46 -25.56 -8.88
N THR A 357 -47.51 -25.54 -7.96
CA THR A 357 -47.05 -26.74 -7.24
C THR A 357 -48.13 -27.28 -6.31
N LYS A 358 -48.84 -26.40 -5.60
CA LYS A 358 -49.98 -26.77 -4.75
C LYS A 358 -51.16 -27.30 -5.55
N TYR A 359 -51.44 -26.72 -6.72
CA TYR A 359 -52.45 -27.23 -7.66
C TYR A 359 -52.08 -28.62 -8.21
N LYS A 360 -50.82 -28.86 -8.59
CA LYS A 360 -50.36 -30.18 -9.02
C LYS A 360 -50.42 -31.24 -7.92
N GLN A 361 -50.09 -30.88 -6.68
CA GLN A 361 -50.23 -31.79 -5.53
C GLN A 361 -51.70 -32.10 -5.24
N LYS A 362 -52.58 -31.10 -5.25
CA LYS A 362 -54.02 -31.30 -5.04
C LYS A 362 -54.63 -32.16 -6.15
N ALA A 363 -54.32 -31.88 -7.42
CA ALA A 363 -54.79 -32.69 -8.54
C ALA A 363 -54.29 -34.14 -8.48
N LYS A 364 -53.07 -34.39 -7.96
CA LYS A 364 -52.55 -35.75 -7.75
C LYS A 364 -53.27 -36.48 -6.60
N VAL A 365 -53.66 -35.77 -5.54
CA VAL A 365 -54.44 -36.34 -4.43
C VAL A 365 -55.86 -36.66 -4.88
N ASP A 366 -56.50 -35.75 -5.62
CA ASP A 366 -57.87 -35.91 -6.13
C ASP A 366 -57.96 -37.05 -7.19
N LEU A 367 -56.88 -37.30 -7.96
CA LEU A 367 -56.80 -38.41 -8.92
C LEU A 367 -56.58 -39.79 -8.24
N VAL A 368 -55.93 -39.81 -7.08
CA VAL A 368 -55.70 -41.05 -6.31
C VAL A 368 -56.96 -41.45 -5.54
N SER A 369 -57.76 -40.50 -5.07
CA SER A 369 -59.04 -40.78 -4.40
C SER A 369 -60.15 -41.25 -5.35
N THR A 370 -60.10 -40.87 -6.64
CA THR A 370 -61.09 -41.34 -7.64
C THR A 370 -60.80 -42.74 -8.17
N ILE A 371 -59.56 -43.22 -8.06
CA ILE A 371 -59.19 -44.60 -8.46
C ILE A 371 -59.52 -45.61 -7.35
N SER A 372 -59.68 -45.18 -6.10
CA SER A 372 -59.97 -46.04 -4.95
C SER A 372 -61.47 -46.23 -4.64
N GLU A 373 -62.38 -45.63 -5.43
CA GLU A 373 -63.83 -45.78 -5.26
C GLU A 373 -64.47 -46.73 -6.30
N ASP A 374 -63.68 -47.26 -7.25
CA ASP A 374 -64.12 -48.17 -8.32
C ASP A 374 -63.53 -49.61 -8.23
N GLU A 375 -62.92 -49.98 -7.11
CA GLU A 375 -62.59 -51.39 -6.71
C GLU A 375 -63.45 -51.81 -5.51
#